data_AF-A0AAE0XVC5-F1
#
_entry.id   AF-A0AAE0XVC5-F1
#
_cell.length_a   1.000
_cell.length_b   1.000
_cell.length_c   1.000
_cell.angle_alpha   90.00
_cell.angle_beta   90.00
_cell.angle_gamma   90.00
#
_symmetry.space_group_name_H-M   'P 1'
#
loop_
_entity.id
_entity.type
_entity.pdbx_description
1 polymer ?
#
loop_
_entity_poly.entity_id
_entity_poly.type
_entity_poly.pdbx_seq_one_letter_code
_entity_poly.pdbx_strand_id
1 'polypeptide(L)'
;MKNQFEHYALIKKNLNSQDVLVHIDFAENFVCKYSEQIQSVHYGASQPQISLHTGYYETVHGSKSFADVSDNINHCPESIWAFLDPVLDEIKAHYPVITTIHFFSDGPTQQYRQKKNFFLFCTHIFNKGFECGFWNFFAPGHRKGVPDGVGASVKRQGDRRVRLGADIMNAHQFVKEVGQANSDTKVFLYEIDEKSFFVVPSELKSVKKTMSLHQLYTSQKGSILYRDLSCTCLKGHGHIQHTFSAHIFPTLNQSDLNPDCSSDLSVSNDFQEMPMPVTLKVKTVPQADLATSLILESMSKVNSFQELQHECESLCLKDVYGKKRSVISTRLSVDEIAKKVLNKDFKCQKQHFSVRVRADGNCLPACGAVFAFGEDIKPQDIRLLIIQELVLHKSYYLDEQNLKRGYDLPCKDNELIKAFAQYSDHFIPGQKLNAEPIKQLYEREVMDLCRDKSYMGIWQMFALATVLKMPIRSCYPSLGISCPTLVRKHLNRLILPRIQVSNDEAAIMWTSTRTDMLPYNWVPNHFVPILPFS
;
A
#
# COMPACT_ATOMS: atom_id res chain seq x y z
N MET A 1 -2.79 36.75 -4.85
CA MET A 1 -2.83 35.79 -3.71
C MET A 1 -3.61 36.30 -2.49
N LYS A 2 -3.67 37.62 -2.20
CA LYS A 2 -4.43 38.14 -1.04
C LYS A 2 -5.96 38.03 -1.16
N ASN A 3 -6.54 38.34 -2.34
CA ASN A 3 -7.99 38.46 -2.50
C ASN A 3 -8.79 37.15 -2.24
N GLN A 4 -8.33 35.99 -2.72
CA GLN A 4 -9.05 34.72 -2.53
C GLN A 4 -9.07 34.29 -1.05
N PHE A 5 -7.97 34.53 -0.33
CA PHE A 5 -7.88 34.23 1.10
C PHE A 5 -8.69 35.23 1.94
N GLU A 6 -8.68 36.51 1.56
CA GLU A 6 -9.53 37.54 2.15
C GLU A 6 -11.01 37.23 1.94
N HIS A 7 -11.39 36.75 0.74
CA HIS A 7 -12.75 36.31 0.45
C HIS A 7 -13.16 35.10 1.31
N TYR A 8 -12.29 34.10 1.46
CA TYR A 8 -12.52 32.97 2.36
C TYR A 8 -12.77 33.43 3.81
N ALA A 9 -11.90 34.30 4.34
CA ALA A 9 -12.06 34.85 5.68
C ALA A 9 -13.35 35.69 5.82
N LEU A 10 -13.73 36.43 4.79
CA LEU A 10 -14.95 37.23 4.76
C LEU A 10 -16.21 36.37 4.77
N ILE A 11 -16.28 35.30 3.95
CA ILE A 11 -17.41 34.38 3.96
C ILE A 11 -17.52 33.71 5.33
N LYS A 12 -16.42 33.14 5.83
CA LYS A 12 -16.40 32.48 7.13
C LYS A 12 -16.88 33.39 8.27
N LYS A 13 -16.49 34.67 8.26
CA LYS A 13 -16.92 35.65 9.27
C LYS A 13 -18.40 36.03 9.17
N ASN A 14 -18.98 35.96 7.98
CA ASN A 14 -20.33 36.47 7.69
C ASN A 14 -21.32 35.36 7.30
N LEU A 15 -21.08 34.11 7.71
CA LEU A 15 -22.06 33.03 7.54
C LEU A 15 -23.37 33.41 8.23
N ASN A 16 -24.49 33.29 7.51
CA ASN A 16 -25.83 33.42 8.08
C ASN A 16 -26.40 32.05 8.51
N SER A 17 -27.59 32.04 9.11
CA SER A 17 -28.22 30.80 9.61
C SER A 17 -28.63 29.80 8.53
N GLN A 18 -28.67 30.21 7.27
CA GLN A 18 -28.96 29.37 6.11
C GLN A 18 -27.71 29.01 5.30
N ASP A 19 -26.53 29.46 5.72
CA ASP A 19 -25.28 29.20 5.01
C ASP A 19 -24.50 28.04 5.66
N VAL A 20 -23.85 27.25 4.80
CA VAL A 20 -22.74 26.37 5.20
C VAL A 20 -21.51 26.67 4.36
N LEU A 21 -20.35 26.79 5.03
CA LEU A 21 -19.06 26.75 4.38
C LEU A 21 -18.52 25.33 4.43
N VAL A 22 -18.06 24.80 3.31
CA VAL A 22 -17.42 23.49 3.19
C VAL A 22 -16.05 23.66 2.56
N HIS A 23 -14.98 23.40 3.32
CA HIS A 23 -13.61 23.47 2.82
C HIS A 23 -13.05 22.06 2.70
N ILE A 24 -12.64 21.69 1.49
CA ILE A 24 -12.23 20.33 1.13
C ILE A 24 -10.89 20.32 0.41
N ASP A 25 -10.15 19.24 0.62
CA ASP A 25 -8.96 18.89 -0.14
C ASP A 25 -8.69 17.39 -0.09
N PHE A 26 -7.90 16.88 -1.04
CA PHE A 26 -7.34 15.54 -0.93
C PHE A 26 -6.07 15.57 -0.11
N ALA A 27 -6.05 14.81 0.97
CA ALA A 27 -4.79 14.48 1.62
C ALA A 27 -4.01 13.50 0.74
N GLU A 28 -2.68 13.48 0.86
CA GLU A 28 -1.90 12.39 0.24
C GLU A 28 -2.45 11.04 0.74
N ASN A 29 -2.60 10.11 -0.21
CA ASN A 29 -3.13 8.77 0.04
C ASN A 29 -2.48 8.12 1.27
N PHE A 30 -3.30 7.45 2.07
CA PHE A 30 -2.76 6.64 3.15
C PHE A 30 -2.28 5.32 2.57
N VAL A 31 -1.00 5.03 2.81
CA VAL A 31 -0.40 3.76 2.43
C VAL A 31 -0.84 2.73 3.48
N CYS A 32 -1.60 1.72 3.06
CA CYS A 32 -2.07 0.65 3.92
C CYS A 32 -0.89 -0.11 4.53
N LYS A 33 -0.92 -0.33 5.84
CA LYS A 33 0.18 -0.89 6.59
C LYS A 33 -0.29 -2.04 7.47
N TYR A 34 0.62 -2.97 7.70
CA TYR A 34 0.41 -4.10 8.59
C TYR A 34 1.18 -3.78 9.88
N SER A 35 0.66 -4.20 11.02
CA SER A 35 1.40 -4.05 12.28
C SER A 35 2.65 -4.92 12.33
N GLU A 36 2.61 -6.05 11.64
CA GLU A 36 3.77 -6.91 11.39
C GLU A 36 3.94 -7.05 9.87
N GLN A 37 4.68 -6.10 9.27
CA GLN A 37 4.94 -6.14 7.83
C GLN A 37 5.99 -7.19 7.48
N ILE A 38 5.77 -7.85 6.35
CA ILE A 38 6.67 -8.83 5.80
C ILE A 38 7.08 -8.41 4.36
N GLN A 39 8.38 -8.53 4.08
CA GLN A 39 9.22 -8.05 2.96
C GLN A 39 8.77 -8.02 1.48
N SER A 40 7.62 -8.57 1.12
CA SER A 40 7.13 -8.57 -0.27
C SER A 40 6.14 -7.44 -0.56
N VAL A 41 5.56 -6.87 0.50
CA VAL A 41 4.49 -5.89 0.39
C VAL A 41 5.04 -4.46 0.25
N HIS A 42 6.31 -4.22 0.58
CA HIS A 42 6.91 -2.89 0.50
C HIS A 42 7.68 -2.64 -0.83
N TYR A 43 8.15 -3.68 -1.56
CA TYR A 43 8.95 -3.52 -2.81
C TYR A 43 8.44 -4.25 -4.06
N GLY A 44 7.39 -5.06 -3.95
CA GLY A 44 6.75 -5.70 -5.11
C GLY A 44 5.42 -5.07 -5.51
N ALA A 45 4.63 -4.62 -4.52
CA ALA A 45 3.34 -4.01 -4.72
C ALA A 45 3.41 -2.53 -4.36
N SER A 46 2.75 -1.66 -5.11
CA SER A 46 2.21 -0.46 -4.47
C SER A 46 1.37 -0.97 -3.30
N GLN A 47 1.81 -0.74 -2.05
CA GLN A 47 0.97 -1.03 -0.88
C GLN A 47 -0.40 -0.44 -1.18
N PRO A 48 -1.51 -1.19 -0.97
CA PRO A 48 -2.84 -0.68 -1.24
C PRO A 48 -2.94 0.72 -0.66
N GLN A 49 -3.31 1.66 -1.49
CA GLN A 49 -3.46 3.04 -1.06
C GLN A 49 -4.94 3.29 -0.94
N ILE A 50 -5.33 3.91 0.15
CA ILE A 50 -6.67 4.45 0.30
C ILE A 50 -6.60 5.95 0.07
N SER A 51 -7.57 6.47 -0.65
CA SER A 51 -7.75 7.91 -0.79
C SER A 51 -8.38 8.47 0.47
N LEU A 52 -7.96 9.68 0.84
CA LEU A 52 -8.50 10.44 1.96
C LEU A 52 -8.96 11.79 1.43
N HIS A 53 -10.27 11.91 1.22
CA HIS A 53 -10.89 13.20 0.94
C HIS A 53 -11.24 13.84 2.28
N THR A 54 -10.61 14.97 2.57
CA THR A 54 -10.65 15.56 3.91
C THR A 54 -11.28 16.92 3.86
N GLY A 55 -12.00 17.26 4.91
CA GLY A 55 -12.63 18.55 4.95
C GLY A 55 -13.17 18.93 6.32
N TYR A 56 -13.75 20.10 6.34
CA TYR A 56 -14.61 20.50 7.42
C TYR A 56 -15.74 21.36 6.87
N TYR A 57 -16.87 21.31 7.54
CA TYR A 57 -17.94 22.25 7.32
C TYR A 57 -18.15 23.13 8.55
N GLU A 58 -18.62 24.35 8.32
CA GLU A 58 -18.92 25.33 9.36
C GLU A 58 -20.21 26.06 9.02
N THR A 59 -21.03 26.21 10.05
CA THR A 59 -22.30 26.92 10.08
C THR A 59 -22.28 27.84 11.31
N VAL A 60 -23.23 28.75 11.42
CA VAL A 60 -23.40 29.53 12.65
C VAL A 60 -23.77 28.66 13.87
N HIS A 61 -24.27 27.45 13.62
CA HIS A 61 -24.73 26.51 14.65
C HIS A 61 -23.64 25.54 15.11
N GLY A 62 -22.52 25.46 14.39
CA GLY A 62 -21.44 24.55 14.71
C GLY A 62 -20.57 24.21 13.51
N SER A 63 -19.46 23.54 13.80
CA SER A 63 -18.51 23.06 12.80
C SER A 63 -18.15 21.60 13.05
N LYS A 64 -17.76 20.91 11.99
CA LYS A 64 -17.40 19.50 12.04
C LYS A 64 -16.33 19.18 11.01
N SER A 65 -15.33 18.41 11.44
CA SER A 65 -14.30 17.86 10.56
C SER A 65 -14.66 16.45 10.14
N PHE A 66 -14.37 16.12 8.89
CA PHE A 66 -14.65 14.82 8.30
C PHE A 66 -13.48 14.34 7.43
N ALA A 67 -13.39 13.03 7.26
CA ALA A 67 -12.54 12.39 6.29
C ALA A 67 -13.29 11.22 5.66
N ASP A 68 -13.51 11.30 4.35
CA ASP A 68 -14.07 10.23 3.56
C ASP A 68 -12.92 9.34 3.07
N VAL A 69 -13.09 8.04 3.20
CA VAL A 69 -12.05 7.02 3.02
C VAL A 69 -12.53 6.02 1.97
N SER A 70 -11.72 5.77 0.95
CA SER A 70 -12.04 4.78 -0.10
C SER A 70 -10.80 4.04 -0.56
N ASP A 71 -10.99 2.77 -0.95
CA ASP A 71 -9.97 1.97 -1.62
C ASP A 71 -9.67 2.47 -3.05
N ASN A 72 -10.54 3.31 -3.61
CA ASN A 72 -10.34 3.90 -4.91
C ASN A 72 -9.49 5.18 -4.81
N ILE A 73 -8.37 5.19 -5.53
CA ILE A 73 -7.41 6.31 -5.56
C ILE A 73 -7.66 7.33 -6.69
N ASN A 74 -8.76 7.19 -7.44
CA ASN A 74 -9.10 8.15 -8.48
C ASN A 74 -9.67 9.41 -7.84
N HIS A 75 -9.06 10.54 -8.12
CA HIS A 75 -9.52 11.85 -7.65
C HIS A 75 -10.38 12.57 -8.71
N CYS A 76 -11.20 11.81 -9.44
CA CYS A 76 -12.06 12.36 -10.48
C CYS A 76 -13.31 13.02 -9.87
N PRO A 77 -14.06 13.85 -10.62
CA PRO A 77 -15.26 14.49 -10.10
C PRO A 77 -16.31 13.50 -9.62
N GLU A 78 -16.45 12.36 -10.29
CA GLU A 78 -17.39 11.30 -9.89
C GLU A 78 -17.12 10.80 -8.46
N SER A 79 -15.85 10.64 -8.09
CA SER A 79 -15.46 10.24 -6.73
C SER A 79 -15.56 11.39 -5.74
N ILE A 80 -15.18 12.62 -6.10
CA ILE A 80 -15.37 13.83 -5.28
C ILE A 80 -16.82 13.94 -4.80
N TRP A 81 -17.78 13.73 -5.70
CA TRP A 81 -19.19 13.84 -5.35
C TRP A 81 -19.70 12.64 -4.55
N ALA A 82 -19.13 11.44 -4.73
CA ALA A 82 -19.40 10.31 -3.85
C ALA A 82 -18.90 10.56 -2.41
N PHE A 83 -17.72 11.20 -2.25
CA PHE A 83 -17.21 11.63 -0.96
C PHE A 83 -18.10 12.71 -0.32
N LEU A 84 -18.56 13.68 -1.11
CA LEU A 84 -19.41 14.76 -0.61
C LEU A 84 -20.84 14.30 -0.27
N ASP A 85 -21.35 13.25 -0.90
CA ASP A 85 -22.75 12.80 -0.76
C ASP A 85 -23.20 12.59 0.70
N PRO A 86 -22.52 11.77 1.51
CA PRO A 86 -22.90 11.57 2.92
C PRO A 86 -22.71 12.83 3.76
N VAL A 87 -21.74 13.68 3.43
CA VAL A 87 -21.51 14.96 4.13
C VAL A 87 -22.68 15.91 3.88
N LEU A 88 -23.18 15.98 2.65
CA LEU A 88 -24.35 16.80 2.29
C LEU A 88 -25.62 16.30 2.95
N ASP A 89 -25.83 14.97 2.98
CA ASP A 89 -26.96 14.36 3.69
C ASP A 89 -26.91 14.66 5.18
N GLU A 90 -25.72 14.59 5.78
CA GLU A 90 -25.55 14.90 7.19
C GLU A 90 -25.83 16.37 7.51
N ILE A 91 -25.32 17.30 6.69
CA ILE A 91 -25.59 18.73 6.83
C ILE A 91 -27.09 18.99 6.78
N LYS A 92 -27.80 18.37 5.83
CA LYS A 92 -29.25 18.54 5.68
C LYS A 92 -30.05 17.88 6.80
N ALA A 93 -29.61 16.74 7.31
CA ALA A 93 -30.24 16.06 8.43
C ALA A 93 -30.11 16.87 9.73
N HIS A 94 -28.94 17.44 10.01
CA HIS A 94 -28.68 18.19 11.24
C HIS A 94 -29.12 19.66 11.17
N TYR A 95 -29.04 20.26 9.99
CA TYR A 95 -29.32 21.68 9.75
C TYR A 95 -30.25 21.86 8.54
N PRO A 96 -31.53 21.43 8.65
CA PRO A 96 -32.47 21.49 7.53
C PRO A 96 -32.74 22.91 7.01
N VAL A 97 -32.46 23.94 7.82
CA VAL A 97 -32.58 25.36 7.46
C VAL A 97 -31.54 25.85 6.46
N ILE A 98 -30.48 25.08 6.22
CA ILE A 98 -29.39 25.49 5.34
C ILE A 98 -29.84 25.39 3.89
N THR A 99 -29.86 26.50 3.18
CA THR A 99 -30.26 26.59 1.76
C THR A 99 -29.08 26.90 0.86
N THR A 100 -28.01 27.48 1.41
CA THR A 100 -26.86 28.00 0.66
C THR A 100 -25.57 27.29 1.05
N ILE A 101 -24.81 26.80 0.05
CA ILE A 101 -23.54 26.11 0.26
C ILE A 101 -22.36 26.84 -0.39
N HIS A 102 -21.28 27.02 0.37
CA HIS A 102 -20.03 27.64 -0.08
C HIS A 102 -18.89 26.62 -0.04
N PHE A 103 -18.55 26.04 -1.18
CA PHE A 103 -17.37 25.21 -1.34
C PHE A 103 -16.11 26.05 -1.47
N PHE A 104 -15.06 25.63 -0.78
CA PHE A 104 -13.69 26.09 -0.96
C PHE A 104 -12.79 24.89 -1.20
N SER A 105 -12.06 24.93 -2.30
CA SER A 105 -11.11 23.88 -2.65
C SER A 105 -9.91 24.46 -3.36
N ASP A 106 -8.91 23.60 -3.53
CA ASP A 106 -7.80 23.90 -4.40
C ASP A 106 -8.19 23.83 -5.88
N GLY A 107 -7.30 24.32 -6.75
CA GLY A 107 -7.59 24.51 -8.18
C GLY A 107 -7.12 23.48 -9.22
N PRO A 108 -6.68 22.24 -8.89
CA PRO A 108 -6.15 21.35 -9.92
C PRO A 108 -7.23 20.93 -10.92
N THR A 109 -6.85 20.92 -12.20
CA THR A 109 -7.75 20.66 -13.34
C THR A 109 -8.16 19.20 -13.47
N GLN A 110 -7.41 18.29 -12.86
CA GLN A 110 -7.74 16.87 -12.84
C GLN A 110 -8.81 16.54 -11.78
N GLN A 111 -9.11 17.48 -10.86
CA GLN A 111 -9.99 17.28 -9.72
C GLN A 111 -11.11 18.34 -9.73
N TYR A 112 -10.98 19.42 -8.97
CA TYR A 112 -12.04 20.40 -8.72
C TYR A 112 -12.28 21.37 -9.89
N ARG A 113 -11.24 21.77 -10.64
CA ARG A 113 -11.35 22.83 -11.68
C ARG A 113 -11.58 22.25 -13.08
N GLN A 114 -12.71 21.57 -13.28
CA GLN A 114 -13.08 20.99 -14.57
C GLN A 114 -14.58 20.87 -14.82
N LYS A 115 -14.94 20.71 -16.11
CA LYS A 115 -16.32 20.68 -16.60
C LYS A 115 -17.24 19.65 -15.92
N LYS A 116 -16.73 18.46 -15.61
CA LYS A 116 -17.50 17.39 -14.95
C LYS A 116 -17.87 17.78 -13.51
N ASN A 117 -16.92 18.34 -12.75
CA ASN A 117 -17.18 18.84 -11.41
C ASN A 117 -18.19 20.01 -11.44
N PHE A 118 -18.08 20.89 -12.45
CA PHE A 118 -19.01 22.02 -12.59
C PHE A 118 -20.44 21.56 -12.90
N PHE A 119 -20.58 20.52 -13.71
CA PHE A 119 -21.86 19.88 -13.99
C PHE A 119 -22.48 19.30 -12.72
N LEU A 120 -21.72 18.47 -11.98
CA LEU A 120 -22.19 17.87 -10.73
C LEU A 120 -22.54 18.95 -9.68
N PHE A 121 -21.73 20.01 -9.58
CA PHE A 121 -22.01 21.16 -8.73
C PHE A 121 -23.36 21.82 -9.02
N CYS A 122 -23.67 22.10 -10.29
CA CYS A 122 -24.92 22.74 -10.66
C CYS A 122 -26.11 21.78 -10.77
N THR A 123 -25.95 20.50 -10.46
CA THR A 123 -27.04 19.52 -10.53
C THR A 123 -27.31 18.87 -9.19
N HIS A 124 -26.27 18.38 -8.53
CA HIS A 124 -26.39 17.52 -7.36
C HIS A 124 -26.74 18.27 -6.08
N ILE A 125 -26.24 19.50 -5.88
CA ILE A 125 -26.62 20.29 -4.70
C ILE A 125 -28.15 20.53 -4.66
N PHE A 126 -28.79 20.70 -5.82
CA PHE A 126 -30.24 20.86 -5.91
C PHE A 126 -30.97 19.55 -5.59
N ASN A 127 -30.41 18.40 -5.98
CA ASN A 127 -30.96 17.09 -5.60
C ASN A 127 -30.92 16.88 -4.08
N LYS A 128 -29.91 17.43 -3.41
CA LYS A 128 -29.79 17.45 -1.94
C LYS A 128 -30.62 18.56 -1.27
N GLY A 129 -31.38 19.36 -2.04
CA GLY A 129 -32.29 20.38 -1.52
C GLY A 129 -31.62 21.72 -1.19
N PHE A 130 -30.42 22.02 -1.69
CA PHE A 130 -29.87 23.37 -1.64
C PHE A 130 -30.49 24.25 -2.74
N GLU A 131 -30.71 25.53 -2.44
CA GLU A 131 -31.30 26.51 -3.36
C GLU A 131 -30.24 27.23 -4.19
N CYS A 132 -29.05 27.42 -3.63
CA CYS A 132 -27.93 27.99 -4.36
C CYS A 132 -26.58 27.52 -3.81
N GLY A 133 -25.55 27.65 -4.63
CA GLY A 133 -24.21 27.25 -4.28
C GLY A 133 -23.15 28.18 -4.85
N PHE A 134 -22.03 28.24 -4.15
CA PHE A 134 -20.80 28.90 -4.57
C PHE A 134 -19.64 27.90 -4.52
N TRP A 135 -18.79 27.89 -5.54
CA TRP A 135 -17.54 27.14 -5.51
C TRP A 135 -16.37 28.10 -5.72
N ASN A 136 -15.51 28.26 -4.72
CA ASN A 136 -14.37 29.16 -4.75
C ASN A 136 -13.06 28.37 -4.83
N PHE A 137 -12.16 28.80 -5.71
CA PHE A 137 -10.85 28.18 -5.88
C PHE A 137 -9.73 29.07 -5.33
N PHE A 138 -8.87 28.49 -4.49
CA PHE A 138 -7.65 29.15 -4.06
C PHE A 138 -6.68 29.40 -5.23
N ALA A 139 -5.77 30.35 -5.03
CA ALA A 139 -4.70 30.63 -5.97
C ALA A 139 -3.55 29.62 -5.77
N PRO A 140 -2.80 29.28 -6.83
CA PRO A 140 -1.60 28.45 -6.71
C PRO A 140 -0.62 29.01 -5.66
N GLY A 141 -0.02 28.14 -4.85
CA GLY A 141 0.91 28.54 -3.78
C GLY A 141 0.23 29.07 -2.50
N HIS A 142 -1.05 28.78 -2.29
CA HIS A 142 -1.73 29.03 -1.03
C HIS A 142 -1.09 28.24 0.13
N ARG A 143 -1.32 28.71 1.37
CA ARG A 143 -0.80 28.06 2.59
C ARG A 143 -1.71 26.91 2.99
N LYS A 144 -1.14 25.90 3.66
CA LYS A 144 -1.86 24.73 4.20
C LYS A 144 -3.15 25.14 4.92
N GLY A 145 -4.25 24.47 4.60
CA GLY A 145 -5.59 24.71 5.10
C GLY A 145 -5.98 23.82 6.27
N VAL A 146 -7.23 23.92 6.69
CA VAL A 146 -7.82 23.02 7.70
C VAL A 146 -7.89 21.56 7.22
N PRO A 147 -8.27 21.26 5.95
CA PRO A 147 -8.27 19.89 5.42
C PRO A 147 -6.93 19.17 5.59
N ASP A 148 -5.81 19.85 5.32
CA ASP A 148 -4.46 19.32 5.53
C ASP A 148 -4.23 18.84 6.98
N GLY A 149 -4.73 19.62 7.95
CA GLY A 149 -4.64 19.30 9.38
C GLY A 149 -5.48 18.08 9.75
N VAL A 150 -6.68 17.96 9.16
CA VAL A 150 -7.56 16.79 9.32
C VAL A 150 -6.88 15.55 8.74
N GLY A 151 -6.39 15.61 7.51
CA GLY A 151 -5.66 14.52 6.87
C GLY A 151 -4.41 14.11 7.64
N ALA A 152 -3.61 15.06 8.13
CA ALA A 152 -2.46 14.77 8.96
C ALA A 152 -2.83 14.15 10.31
N SER A 153 -3.96 14.52 10.90
CA SER A 153 -4.45 13.92 12.15
C SER A 153 -4.88 12.47 11.93
N VAL A 154 -5.74 12.23 10.95
CA VAL A 154 -6.31 10.93 10.64
C VAL A 154 -5.23 9.93 10.21
N LYS A 155 -4.27 10.34 9.36
CA LYS A 155 -3.13 9.49 8.99
C LYS A 155 -2.24 9.14 10.19
N ARG A 156 -1.94 10.10 11.07
CA ARG A 156 -1.15 9.83 12.28
C ARG A 156 -1.84 8.85 13.23
N GLN A 157 -3.17 8.86 13.27
CA GLN A 157 -3.94 7.88 14.02
C GLN A 157 -3.87 6.50 13.37
N GLY A 158 -4.09 6.39 12.04
CA GLY A 158 -3.88 5.13 11.31
C GLY A 158 -2.49 4.55 11.57
N ASP A 159 -1.45 5.37 11.45
CA ASP A 159 -0.07 4.96 11.76
C ASP A 159 0.12 4.53 13.21
N ARG A 160 -0.58 5.19 14.15
CA ARG A 160 -0.55 4.82 15.57
C ARG A 160 -1.21 3.47 15.81
N ARG A 161 -2.36 3.20 15.18
CA ARG A 161 -3.06 1.91 15.29
C ARG A 161 -2.18 0.78 14.76
N VAL A 162 -1.52 1.01 13.63
CA VAL A 162 -0.54 0.08 13.06
C VAL A 162 0.61 -0.19 14.02
N ARG A 163 1.21 0.85 14.60
CA ARG A 163 2.25 0.70 15.63
C ARG A 163 1.79 -0.06 16.89
N LEU A 164 0.48 -0.10 17.15
CA LEU A 164 -0.10 -0.78 18.30
C LEU A 164 -0.56 -2.21 18.01
N GLY A 165 -0.30 -2.75 16.81
CA GLY A 165 -0.68 -4.13 16.49
C GLY A 165 -1.88 -4.28 15.54
N ALA A 166 -2.41 -3.20 14.95
CA ALA A 166 -3.51 -3.30 14.00
C ALA A 166 -3.05 -3.37 12.54
N ASP A 167 -3.65 -4.26 11.75
CA ASP A 167 -3.48 -4.27 10.30
C ASP A 167 -4.54 -3.37 9.64
N ILE A 168 -4.10 -2.45 8.79
CA ILE A 168 -4.96 -1.57 8.01
C ILE A 168 -4.67 -1.82 6.53
N MET A 169 -5.49 -2.65 5.88
CA MET A 169 -5.29 -3.10 4.50
C MET A 169 -6.22 -2.43 3.49
N ASN A 170 -7.28 -1.77 3.94
CA ASN A 170 -8.31 -1.15 3.11
C ASN A 170 -9.08 -0.06 3.88
N ALA A 171 -9.97 0.64 3.18
CA ALA A 171 -10.78 1.72 3.73
C ALA A 171 -11.65 1.25 4.90
N HIS A 172 -12.29 0.10 4.78
CA HIS A 172 -13.11 -0.50 5.84
C HIS A 172 -12.34 -0.66 7.15
N GLN A 173 -11.15 -1.27 7.08
CA GLN A 173 -10.29 -1.47 8.24
C GLN A 173 -9.74 -0.16 8.78
N PHE A 174 -9.44 0.80 7.90
CA PHE A 174 -9.03 2.13 8.33
C PHE A 174 -10.14 2.80 9.16
N VAL A 175 -11.37 2.83 8.66
CA VAL A 175 -12.53 3.41 9.36
C VAL A 175 -12.81 2.67 10.66
N LYS A 176 -12.73 1.33 10.66
CA LYS A 176 -12.89 0.53 11.88
C LYS A 176 -11.82 0.86 12.92
N GLU A 177 -10.55 0.79 12.57
CA GLU A 177 -9.45 0.94 13.53
C GLU A 177 -9.27 2.37 14.03
N VAL A 178 -9.45 3.36 13.15
CA VAL A 178 -9.34 4.77 13.52
C VAL A 178 -10.65 5.25 14.16
N GLY A 179 -11.81 4.78 13.69
CA GLY A 179 -13.12 5.12 14.21
C GLY A 179 -13.47 4.48 15.55
N GLN A 180 -12.90 3.32 15.92
CA GLN A 180 -13.10 2.71 17.25
C GLN A 180 -12.27 3.40 18.35
N ALA A 181 -11.17 4.07 17.99
CA ALA A 181 -10.33 4.84 18.91
C ALA A 181 -10.84 6.28 19.15
N ASN A 182 -11.95 6.65 18.52
CA ASN A 182 -12.44 8.04 18.40
C ASN A 182 -13.20 8.56 19.63
N SER A 183 -12.80 8.19 20.85
CA SER A 183 -13.26 8.94 22.05
C SER A 183 -12.60 10.32 22.13
N ASP A 184 -11.40 10.49 21.57
CA ASP A 184 -10.56 11.68 21.79
C ASP A 184 -10.45 12.62 20.58
N THR A 185 -10.81 12.19 19.37
CA THR A 185 -10.72 13.00 18.14
C THR A 185 -12.09 13.26 17.51
N LYS A 186 -12.44 14.54 17.33
CA LYS A 186 -13.72 15.01 16.76
C LYS A 186 -13.80 14.93 15.22
N VAL A 187 -13.13 13.95 14.59
CA VAL A 187 -13.16 13.79 13.13
C VAL A 187 -14.03 12.60 12.76
N PHE A 188 -15.00 12.83 11.89
CA PHE A 188 -15.94 11.81 11.44
C PHE A 188 -15.40 11.11 10.20
N LEU A 189 -15.54 9.79 10.18
CA LEU A 189 -15.02 8.94 9.11
C LEU A 189 -16.18 8.33 8.34
N TYR A 190 -16.14 8.45 7.01
CA TYR A 190 -17.09 7.80 6.12
C TYR A 190 -16.34 6.83 5.21
N GLU A 191 -16.84 5.60 5.09
CA GLU A 191 -16.34 4.63 4.13
C GLU A 191 -17.12 4.78 2.82
N ILE A 192 -16.41 4.92 1.69
CA ILE A 192 -17.02 5.15 0.37
C ILE A 192 -16.62 4.04 -0.61
N ASP A 193 -17.63 3.38 -1.17
CA ASP A 193 -17.51 2.34 -2.21
C ASP A 193 -17.53 2.97 -3.62
N GLU A 194 -16.83 2.36 -4.57
CA GLU A 194 -16.86 2.73 -6.00
C GLU A 194 -18.26 2.70 -6.61
N LYS A 195 -19.13 1.81 -6.13
CA LYS A 195 -20.53 1.74 -6.56
C LYS A 195 -21.32 3.02 -6.27
N SER A 196 -20.83 3.86 -5.36
CA SER A 196 -21.42 5.16 -5.03
C SER A 196 -21.00 6.27 -6.00
N PHE A 197 -20.16 5.98 -6.99
CA PHE A 197 -19.65 7.02 -7.90
C PHE A 197 -20.72 7.52 -8.87
N PHE A 198 -20.75 8.84 -9.04
CA PHE A 198 -21.74 9.50 -9.88
C PHE A 198 -21.51 9.21 -11.36
N VAL A 199 -22.60 8.92 -12.08
CA VAL A 199 -22.56 8.83 -13.54
C VAL A 199 -22.68 10.24 -14.13
N VAL A 200 -21.70 10.62 -14.94
CA VAL A 200 -21.66 11.93 -15.62
C VAL A 200 -21.77 11.70 -17.14
N PRO A 201 -22.50 12.56 -17.89
CA PRO A 201 -22.58 12.44 -19.34
C PRO A 201 -21.19 12.42 -19.99
N SER A 202 -20.99 11.50 -20.94
CA SER A 202 -19.72 11.34 -21.68
C SER A 202 -19.35 12.61 -22.48
N GLU A 203 -20.36 13.34 -22.96
CA GLU A 203 -20.19 14.56 -23.75
C GLU A 203 -20.65 15.82 -23.00
N LEU A 204 -19.72 16.44 -22.27
CA LEU A 204 -19.91 17.78 -21.70
C LEU A 204 -19.09 18.84 -22.45
N LYS A 205 -19.73 19.97 -22.75
CA LYS A 205 -19.06 21.16 -23.30
C LYS A 205 -18.09 21.75 -22.27
N SER A 206 -16.91 22.14 -22.72
CA SER A 206 -15.93 22.80 -21.86
C SER A 206 -16.37 24.24 -21.54
N VAL A 207 -16.11 24.68 -20.30
CA VAL A 207 -16.37 26.06 -19.87
C VAL A 207 -15.20 26.96 -20.31
N LYS A 208 -15.51 28.11 -20.92
CA LYS A 208 -14.48 29.02 -21.44
C LYS A 208 -13.64 29.57 -20.28
N LYS A 209 -12.33 29.71 -20.52
CA LYS A 209 -11.35 30.22 -19.55
C LYS A 209 -11.31 29.43 -18.23
N THR A 210 -11.59 28.11 -18.25
CA THR A 210 -11.58 27.25 -17.05
C THR A 210 -10.35 27.46 -16.17
N MET A 211 -9.16 27.59 -16.76
CA MET A 211 -7.90 27.77 -16.02
C MET A 211 -7.82 29.04 -15.19
N SER A 212 -8.50 30.12 -15.59
CA SER A 212 -8.46 31.40 -14.88
C SER A 212 -9.62 31.56 -13.90
N LEU A 213 -10.49 30.57 -13.74
CA LEU A 213 -11.66 30.67 -12.88
C LEU A 213 -11.27 30.61 -11.41
N HIS A 214 -11.87 31.50 -10.63
CA HIS A 214 -11.72 31.57 -9.17
C HIS A 214 -13.04 31.44 -8.44
N GLN A 215 -14.17 31.61 -9.12
CA GLN A 215 -15.48 31.41 -8.51
C GLN A 215 -16.52 30.92 -9.52
N LEU A 216 -17.32 29.96 -9.07
CA LEU A 216 -18.57 29.52 -9.68
C LEU A 216 -19.74 29.88 -8.76
N TYR A 217 -20.89 30.13 -9.36
CA TYR A 217 -22.16 30.34 -8.69
C TYR A 217 -23.26 29.61 -9.44
N THR A 218 -24.20 29.02 -8.73
CA THR A 218 -25.41 28.43 -9.31
C THR A 218 -26.60 28.70 -8.40
N SER A 219 -27.74 29.01 -9.01
CA SER A 219 -29.06 29.15 -8.36
C SER A 219 -30.16 28.49 -9.18
N GLN A 220 -29.77 27.80 -10.27
CA GLN A 220 -30.67 27.08 -11.14
C GLN A 220 -29.99 25.79 -11.60
N LYS A 221 -30.71 24.69 -11.44
CA LYS A 221 -30.23 23.36 -11.82
C LYS A 221 -29.78 23.33 -13.29
N GLY A 222 -28.57 22.83 -13.52
CA GLY A 222 -27.95 22.70 -14.85
C GLY A 222 -27.26 23.97 -15.37
N SER A 223 -27.25 25.08 -14.62
CA SER A 223 -26.58 26.31 -15.04
C SER A 223 -25.56 26.81 -14.03
N ILE A 224 -24.48 27.40 -14.54
CA ILE A 224 -23.47 28.09 -13.72
C ILE A 224 -23.22 29.50 -14.23
N LEU A 225 -22.93 30.39 -13.30
CA LEU A 225 -22.23 31.64 -13.54
C LEU A 225 -20.78 31.48 -13.06
N TYR A 226 -19.83 32.05 -13.78
CA TYR A 226 -18.41 31.94 -13.43
C TYR A 226 -17.65 33.24 -13.67
N ARG A 227 -16.56 33.43 -12.92
CA ARG A 227 -15.63 34.56 -13.06
C ARG A 227 -14.21 34.20 -12.61
N ASP A 228 -13.26 35.05 -12.99
CA ASP A 228 -11.83 34.95 -12.69
C ASP A 228 -11.42 35.63 -11.37
N LEU A 229 -12.39 36.10 -10.58
CA LEU A 229 -12.14 36.70 -9.26
C LEU A 229 -13.19 36.24 -8.25
N SER A 230 -12.79 35.82 -7.05
CA SER A 230 -13.75 35.55 -5.97
C SER A 230 -14.25 36.87 -5.37
N CYS A 231 -15.57 37.05 -5.30
CA CYS A 231 -16.20 38.17 -4.58
C CYS A 231 -17.56 37.73 -3.98
N THR A 232 -18.07 38.47 -3.00
CA THR A 232 -19.46 38.40 -2.49
C THR A 232 -20.46 39.20 -3.32
N CYS A 233 -19.99 39.89 -4.36
CA CYS A 233 -20.77 40.78 -5.19
C CYS A 233 -21.87 40.02 -5.95
N LEU A 234 -23.14 40.31 -5.65
CA LEU A 234 -24.28 39.89 -6.45
C LEU A 234 -24.37 40.73 -7.73
N LYS A 235 -25.05 40.20 -8.75
CA LYS A 235 -25.29 40.84 -10.05
C LYS A 235 -25.86 42.25 -9.82
N GLY A 236 -25.11 43.30 -10.19
CA GLY A 236 -25.56 44.70 -10.11
C GLY A 236 -24.87 45.60 -9.08
N HIS A 237 -24.02 45.08 -8.18
CA HIS A 237 -23.24 45.93 -7.27
C HIS A 237 -21.85 46.28 -7.87
N GLY A 238 -21.66 47.56 -8.18
CA GLY A 238 -20.58 48.06 -9.05
C GLY A 238 -19.20 48.17 -8.40
N HIS A 239 -18.23 47.49 -9.00
CA HIS A 239 -16.82 47.89 -9.08
C HIS A 239 -16.19 47.29 -10.33
N ILE A 240 -15.11 47.92 -10.79
CA ILE A 240 -14.46 47.68 -12.08
C ILE A 240 -13.90 46.23 -12.10
N GLN A 241 -14.23 45.43 -13.13
CA GLN A 241 -13.86 44.01 -13.37
C GLN A 241 -14.72 42.89 -12.72
N HIS A 242 -16.03 43.07 -12.49
CA HIS A 242 -16.89 42.08 -11.77
C HIS A 242 -17.99 41.37 -12.59
N THR A 243 -17.81 41.15 -13.90
CA THR A 243 -18.86 40.54 -14.76
C THR A 243 -18.84 39.01 -14.71
N PHE A 244 -19.98 38.39 -14.40
CA PHE A 244 -20.14 36.94 -14.55
C PHE A 244 -20.35 36.54 -16.02
N SER A 245 -19.74 35.43 -16.42
CA SER A 245 -20.09 34.71 -17.64
C SER A 245 -21.03 33.54 -17.31
N ALA A 246 -21.88 33.12 -18.25
CA ALA A 246 -22.85 32.03 -18.05
C ALA A 246 -22.50 30.78 -18.87
N HIS A 247 -22.84 29.60 -18.33
CA HIS A 247 -22.76 28.32 -19.03
C HIS A 247 -23.95 27.43 -18.63
N ILE A 248 -24.49 26.69 -19.60
CA ILE A 248 -25.64 25.78 -19.43
C ILE A 248 -25.23 24.38 -19.84
N PHE A 249 -25.46 23.42 -18.95
CA PHE A 249 -25.22 21.99 -19.17
C PHE A 249 -26.53 21.26 -19.54
N PRO A 250 -26.44 20.10 -20.23
CA PRO A 250 -27.62 19.26 -20.49
C PRO A 250 -28.17 18.63 -19.20
N THR A 251 -29.49 18.62 -19.03
CA THR A 251 -30.19 17.94 -17.92
C THR A 251 -30.40 16.46 -18.23
N LEU A 252 -30.00 15.55 -17.32
CA LEU A 252 -30.32 14.12 -17.41
C LEU A 252 -31.77 13.84 -16.98
N ASN A 253 -32.47 12.99 -17.73
CA ASN A 253 -33.79 12.45 -17.37
C ASN A 253 -33.63 11.20 -16.47
N GLN A 254 -34.57 10.98 -15.55
CA GLN A 254 -34.54 9.92 -14.52
C GLN A 254 -34.60 8.46 -15.05
N SER A 255 -34.64 8.23 -16.36
CA SER A 255 -34.82 6.91 -16.97
C SER A 255 -33.54 6.09 -17.16
N ASP A 256 -32.36 6.67 -16.93
CA ASP A 256 -31.08 6.06 -17.34
C ASP A 256 -30.30 5.38 -16.18
N LEU A 257 -30.95 5.18 -15.01
CA LEU A 257 -30.33 4.59 -13.82
C LEU A 257 -31.15 3.38 -13.31
N ASN A 258 -30.82 2.16 -13.79
CA ASN A 258 -30.79 0.88 -13.06
C ASN A 258 -30.90 -0.34 -14.00
N PRO A 259 -30.13 -1.40 -13.71
CA PRO A 259 -30.69 -2.74 -13.70
C PRO A 259 -30.54 -3.40 -12.32
N ASP A 260 -31.66 -3.94 -11.85
CA ASP A 260 -31.85 -4.69 -10.61
C ASP A 260 -30.84 -5.82 -10.36
N CYS A 261 -30.57 -6.15 -9.09
CA CYS A 261 -31.08 -7.40 -8.51
C CYS A 261 -30.79 -7.49 -7.00
N SER A 262 -31.87 -7.64 -6.24
CA SER A 262 -31.96 -8.04 -4.85
C SER A 262 -31.67 -9.54 -4.65
N SER A 263 -31.14 -9.93 -3.49
CA SER A 263 -31.65 -11.06 -2.69
C SER A 263 -30.85 -11.28 -1.39
N ASP A 264 -31.62 -11.27 -0.30
CA ASP A 264 -31.53 -12.00 0.98
C ASP A 264 -30.29 -12.85 1.33
N LEU A 265 -29.85 -12.77 2.60
CA LEU A 265 -29.83 -13.92 3.53
C LEU A 265 -29.36 -13.55 4.96
N SER A 266 -30.32 -13.67 5.89
CA SER A 266 -30.28 -14.15 7.28
C SER A 266 -29.06 -13.95 8.21
N VAL A 267 -29.39 -13.35 9.36
CA VAL A 267 -28.67 -13.30 10.64
C VAL A 267 -28.68 -14.67 11.35
N SER A 268 -27.56 -15.06 11.94
CA SER A 268 -27.52 -16.05 13.05
C SER A 268 -26.52 -15.61 14.12
N ASN A 269 -27.04 -15.40 15.34
CA ASN A 269 -26.29 -15.28 16.58
C ASN A 269 -25.78 -16.66 17.01
N ASP A 270 -24.60 -16.73 17.62
CA ASP A 270 -24.34 -17.60 18.78
C ASP A 270 -23.10 -17.13 19.56
N PHE A 271 -23.31 -16.87 20.85
CA PHE A 271 -22.30 -16.67 21.88
C PHE A 271 -21.99 -18.02 22.52
N GLN A 272 -20.73 -18.35 22.80
CA GLN A 272 -20.37 -19.10 24.02
C GLN A 272 -18.88 -19.03 24.38
N GLU A 273 -18.65 -19.14 25.69
CA GLU A 273 -17.55 -18.62 26.49
C GLU A 273 -16.25 -19.45 26.51
N MET A 274 -15.17 -18.80 26.95
CA MET A 274 -13.90 -19.38 27.41
C MET A 274 -13.97 -19.88 28.86
N PRO A 275 -13.00 -20.73 29.27
CA PRO A 275 -12.27 -20.42 30.51
C PRO A 275 -10.74 -20.56 30.42
N MET A 276 -10.07 -19.79 31.29
CA MET A 276 -8.61 -19.66 31.56
C MET A 276 -8.08 -20.73 32.57
N PRO A 277 -6.91 -20.57 33.24
CA PRO A 277 -5.51 -20.51 32.78
C PRO A 277 -4.63 -21.60 33.47
N VAL A 278 -3.39 -21.86 32.99
CA VAL A 278 -2.38 -22.59 33.79
C VAL A 278 -0.99 -21.93 33.68
N THR A 279 -0.36 -21.74 34.84
CA THR A 279 0.86 -20.95 35.06
C THR A 279 2.16 -21.79 35.01
N LEU A 280 3.21 -21.10 34.56
CA LEU A 280 4.66 -21.40 34.48
C LEU A 280 5.31 -22.38 35.47
N LYS A 281 6.32 -23.11 34.97
CA LYS A 281 7.54 -23.45 35.73
C LYS A 281 8.80 -23.29 34.87
N VAL A 282 9.69 -22.39 35.31
CA VAL A 282 11.06 -22.22 34.80
C VAL A 282 11.97 -23.26 35.46
N LYS A 283 12.83 -23.90 34.68
CA LYS A 283 14.02 -24.65 35.14
C LYS A 283 15.22 -24.25 34.28
N THR A 284 16.29 -23.84 34.92
CA THR A 284 17.61 -23.52 34.35
C THR A 284 18.51 -24.76 34.32
N VAL A 285 19.07 -25.16 33.17
CA VAL A 285 20.32 -25.97 33.00
C VAL A 285 20.83 -25.84 31.51
N PRO A 286 22.00 -26.38 31.09
CA PRO A 286 23.24 -25.70 30.69
C PRO A 286 23.49 -25.55 29.16
N GLN A 287 24.50 -24.76 28.83
CA GLN A 287 24.95 -24.28 27.52
C GLN A 287 25.61 -25.38 26.64
N ALA A 288 24.82 -26.22 25.93
CA ALA A 288 25.33 -27.09 24.86
C ALA A 288 24.28 -27.55 23.82
N ASP A 289 23.00 -27.32 24.04
CA ASP A 289 21.92 -27.60 23.08
C ASP A 289 20.87 -26.49 23.22
N LEU A 290 21.28 -25.24 23.00
CA LEU A 290 20.33 -24.14 23.01
C LEU A 290 19.43 -24.33 21.79
N ALA A 291 18.13 -24.56 22.02
CA ALA A 291 17.16 -24.65 20.94
C ALA A 291 17.35 -23.45 20.00
N THR A 292 17.47 -23.69 18.70
CA THR A 292 17.68 -22.65 17.67
C THR A 292 16.73 -21.45 17.85
N SER A 293 15.51 -21.72 18.32
CA SER A 293 14.52 -20.71 18.69
C SER A 293 15.00 -19.72 19.76
N LEU A 294 15.72 -20.18 20.79
CA LEU A 294 16.29 -19.34 21.85
C LEU A 294 17.47 -18.50 21.35
N ILE A 295 18.28 -19.04 20.43
CA ILE A 295 19.35 -18.28 19.79
C ILE A 295 18.75 -17.14 18.97
N LEU A 296 17.76 -17.45 18.12
CA LEU A 296 17.03 -16.44 17.33
C LEU A 296 16.34 -15.41 18.24
N GLU A 297 15.74 -15.84 19.35
CA GLU A 297 15.14 -14.93 20.33
C GLU A 297 16.19 -13.98 20.96
N SER A 298 17.38 -14.48 21.28
CA SER A 298 18.49 -13.65 21.76
C SER A 298 18.92 -12.63 20.70
N MET A 299 19.20 -13.10 19.48
CA MET A 299 19.60 -12.25 18.36
C MET A 299 18.57 -11.18 18.03
N SER A 300 17.27 -11.48 18.20
CA SER A 300 16.19 -10.53 17.93
C SER A 300 16.17 -9.31 18.88
N LYS A 301 16.87 -9.40 20.02
CA LYS A 301 16.97 -8.35 21.05
C LYS A 301 18.18 -7.43 20.86
N VAL A 302 19.05 -7.76 19.92
CA VAL A 302 20.25 -7.00 19.59
C VAL A 302 19.90 -5.67 18.92
N ASN A 303 20.61 -4.59 19.25
CA ASN A 303 20.27 -3.23 18.80
C ASN A 303 21.14 -2.72 17.64
N SER A 304 22.22 -3.42 17.30
CA SER A 304 23.12 -3.03 16.21
C SER A 304 23.71 -4.22 15.45
N PHE A 305 24.10 -3.99 14.20
CA PHE A 305 24.75 -5.03 13.38
C PHE A 305 26.09 -5.47 13.99
N GLN A 306 26.82 -4.57 14.65
CA GLN A 306 28.08 -4.90 15.33
C GLN A 306 27.87 -5.89 16.49
N GLU A 307 26.83 -5.69 17.29
CA GLU A 307 26.46 -6.62 18.35
C GLU A 307 26.05 -7.98 17.78
N LEU A 308 25.27 -7.99 16.68
CA LEU A 308 24.84 -9.24 16.04
C LEU A 308 26.04 -9.99 15.44
N GLN A 309 27.00 -9.25 14.90
CA GLN A 309 28.27 -9.81 14.43
C GLN A 309 29.04 -10.49 15.56
N HIS A 310 29.15 -9.84 16.72
CA HIS A 310 29.81 -10.45 17.87
C HIS A 310 29.10 -11.72 18.36
N GLU A 311 27.77 -11.72 18.40
CA GLU A 311 26.99 -12.93 18.72
C GLU A 311 27.27 -14.04 17.70
N CYS A 312 27.23 -13.74 16.40
CA CYS A 312 27.50 -14.71 15.33
C CYS A 312 28.92 -15.29 15.37
N GLU A 313 29.92 -14.48 15.74
CA GLU A 313 31.31 -14.91 15.90
C GLU A 313 31.49 -15.91 17.06
N SER A 314 30.64 -15.81 18.09
CA SER A 314 30.65 -16.72 19.24
C SER A 314 29.91 -18.04 19.01
N LEU A 315 29.10 -18.14 17.94
CA LEU A 315 28.27 -19.31 17.64
C LEU A 315 29.03 -20.36 16.83
N CYS A 316 29.04 -21.59 17.33
CA CYS A 316 29.52 -22.76 16.60
C CYS A 316 28.34 -23.57 16.05
N LEU A 317 27.89 -23.24 14.83
CA LEU A 317 26.80 -23.96 14.16
C LEU A 317 27.34 -25.14 13.36
N LYS A 318 26.55 -26.22 13.29
CA LYS A 318 26.89 -27.38 12.47
C LYS A 318 26.62 -27.08 11.01
N ASP A 319 27.61 -27.41 10.18
CA ASP A 319 27.47 -27.32 8.72
C ASP A 319 26.33 -28.18 8.19
N VAL A 320 25.67 -27.65 7.16
CA VAL A 320 24.64 -28.34 6.38
C VAL A 320 25.14 -28.51 4.94
N TYR A 321 24.65 -29.55 4.26
CA TYR A 321 25.01 -29.85 2.88
C TYR A 321 23.73 -30.12 2.10
N GLY A 322 23.54 -29.39 1.02
CA GLY A 322 22.47 -29.63 0.07
C GLY A 322 22.70 -30.91 -0.73
N LYS A 323 21.61 -31.57 -1.07
CA LYS A 323 21.59 -32.76 -1.91
C LYS A 323 20.57 -32.57 -3.02
N LYS A 324 20.83 -33.16 -4.18
CA LYS A 324 19.81 -33.28 -5.21
C LYS A 324 18.62 -34.07 -4.67
N ARG A 325 17.42 -33.53 -4.87
CA ARG A 325 16.15 -34.11 -4.41
C ARG A 325 15.21 -34.32 -5.60
N SER A 326 14.20 -35.16 -5.39
CA SER A 326 13.14 -35.45 -6.35
C SER A 326 11.81 -35.61 -5.62
N VAL A 327 10.69 -35.48 -6.34
CA VAL A 327 9.35 -35.63 -5.75
C VAL A 327 9.20 -37.00 -5.08
N ILE A 328 9.74 -38.06 -5.69
CA ILE A 328 9.71 -39.41 -5.12
C ILE A 328 10.52 -39.50 -3.83
N SER A 329 11.73 -38.91 -3.80
CA SER A 329 12.62 -39.00 -2.64
C SER A 329 12.17 -38.17 -1.45
N THR A 330 11.43 -37.09 -1.66
CA THR A 330 10.91 -36.19 -0.61
C THR A 330 9.48 -36.49 -0.19
N ARG A 331 8.70 -37.18 -1.06
CA ARG A 331 7.26 -37.45 -0.87
C ARG A 331 6.40 -36.19 -0.65
N LEU A 332 6.91 -35.02 -1.03
CA LEU A 332 6.21 -33.75 -0.90
C LEU A 332 5.13 -33.62 -1.97
N SER A 333 3.99 -33.05 -1.59
CA SER A 333 2.89 -32.78 -2.52
C SER A 333 3.23 -31.65 -3.49
N VAL A 334 2.72 -31.75 -4.71
CA VAL A 334 2.87 -30.71 -5.73
C VAL A 334 2.10 -29.44 -5.33
N ASP A 335 2.71 -28.28 -5.53
CA ASP A 335 2.07 -26.98 -5.40
C ASP A 335 1.37 -26.59 -6.70
N GLU A 336 0.06 -26.76 -6.75
CA GLU A 336 -0.73 -26.51 -7.97
C GLU A 336 -0.78 -25.02 -8.38
N ILE A 337 -0.54 -24.08 -7.44
CA ILE A 337 -0.48 -22.65 -7.78
C ILE A 337 0.84 -22.37 -8.49
N ALA A 338 1.96 -22.76 -7.88
CA ALA A 338 3.29 -22.55 -8.44
C ALA A 338 3.50 -23.33 -9.75
N LYS A 339 2.94 -24.56 -9.86
CA LYS A 339 2.98 -25.36 -11.09
C LYS A 339 2.32 -24.66 -12.28
N LYS A 340 1.18 -23.98 -12.08
CA LYS A 340 0.51 -23.21 -13.14
C LYS A 340 1.40 -22.09 -13.66
N VAL A 341 2.16 -21.46 -12.77
CA VAL A 341 3.11 -20.41 -13.13
C VAL A 341 4.33 -21.02 -13.84
N LEU A 342 4.91 -22.09 -13.28
CA LEU A 342 6.09 -22.77 -13.83
C LEU A 342 5.84 -23.23 -15.27
N ASN A 343 4.69 -23.83 -15.56
CA ASN A 343 4.34 -24.33 -16.88
C ASN A 343 4.27 -23.24 -17.97
N LYS A 344 4.01 -21.98 -17.59
CA LYS A 344 3.98 -20.86 -18.53
C LYS A 344 5.39 -20.41 -18.93
N ASP A 345 6.36 -20.55 -18.03
CA ASP A 345 7.71 -19.99 -18.19
C ASP A 345 8.80 -21.00 -18.55
N PHE A 346 8.64 -22.25 -18.09
CA PHE A 346 9.61 -23.32 -18.28
C PHE A 346 9.08 -24.33 -19.30
N LYS A 347 9.43 -24.17 -20.57
CA LYS A 347 9.32 -25.23 -21.58
C LYS A 347 10.50 -26.20 -21.43
N CYS A 348 10.54 -27.00 -20.36
CA CYS A 348 11.61 -28.00 -20.18
C CYS A 348 11.17 -29.38 -20.70
N GLN A 349 12.08 -30.11 -21.36
CA GLN A 349 11.87 -31.48 -21.87
C GLN A 349 11.76 -32.55 -20.78
N LYS A 350 12.10 -32.22 -19.52
CA LYS A 350 11.97 -33.11 -18.34
C LYS A 350 10.92 -32.56 -17.38
N GLN A 351 10.04 -33.43 -16.87
CA GLN A 351 8.99 -33.04 -15.92
C GLN A 351 9.61 -32.58 -14.59
N HIS A 352 9.47 -31.29 -14.30
CA HIS A 352 9.81 -30.67 -13.03
C HIS A 352 8.53 -30.23 -12.31
N PHE A 353 8.54 -30.26 -10.99
CA PHE A 353 7.39 -29.98 -10.15
C PHE A 353 7.76 -28.98 -9.07
N SER A 354 6.99 -27.90 -8.97
CA SER A 354 6.98 -27.07 -7.77
C SER A 354 6.34 -27.86 -6.64
N VAL A 355 7.01 -28.02 -5.51
CA VAL A 355 6.48 -28.78 -4.35
C VAL A 355 6.12 -27.85 -3.19
N ARG A 356 5.14 -28.24 -2.39
CA ARG A 356 4.62 -27.41 -1.30
C ARG A 356 5.57 -27.43 -0.10
N VAL A 357 5.80 -26.25 0.47
CA VAL A 357 6.45 -26.03 1.77
C VAL A 357 5.60 -25.05 2.59
N ARG A 358 5.91 -24.86 3.88
CA ARG A 358 5.20 -23.90 4.73
C ARG A 358 5.23 -22.48 4.14
N ALA A 359 4.10 -21.78 4.24
CA ALA A 359 3.92 -20.42 3.75
C ALA A 359 3.67 -19.42 4.89
N ASP A 360 4.54 -19.45 5.90
CA ASP A 360 4.40 -18.71 7.17
C ASP A 360 5.54 -17.69 7.38
N GLY A 361 6.18 -17.21 6.30
CA GLY A 361 7.39 -16.38 6.38
C GLY A 361 8.70 -17.17 6.45
N ASN A 362 8.65 -18.49 6.69
CA ASN A 362 9.83 -19.36 6.74
C ASN A 362 10.05 -20.16 5.45
N CYS A 363 9.45 -19.73 4.34
CA CYS A 363 9.43 -20.49 3.10
C CYS A 363 10.81 -20.65 2.42
N LEU A 364 11.70 -19.64 2.45
CA LEU A 364 13.06 -19.80 1.91
C LEU A 364 13.91 -20.76 2.75
N PRO A 365 13.97 -20.64 4.09
CA PRO A 365 14.63 -21.65 4.92
C PRO A 365 14.00 -23.05 4.80
N ALA A 366 12.68 -23.13 4.60
CA ALA A 366 11.99 -24.39 4.32
C ALA A 366 12.43 -25.02 2.99
N CYS A 367 12.61 -24.24 1.92
CA CYS A 367 13.23 -24.73 0.69
C CYS A 367 14.63 -25.28 0.97
N GLY A 368 15.44 -24.57 1.77
CA GLY A 368 16.74 -25.04 2.20
C GLY A 368 16.69 -26.36 2.97
N ALA A 369 15.72 -26.51 3.88
CA ALA A 369 15.48 -27.74 4.62
C ALA A 369 15.11 -28.91 3.70
N VAL A 370 14.32 -28.68 2.65
CA VAL A 370 14.00 -29.71 1.65
C VAL A 370 15.28 -30.20 0.96
N PHE A 371 16.17 -29.32 0.52
CA PHE A 371 17.42 -29.74 -0.12
C PHE A 371 18.40 -30.40 0.86
N ALA A 372 18.51 -29.88 2.09
CA ALA A 372 19.38 -30.40 3.14
C ALA A 372 18.91 -31.75 3.69
N PHE A 373 17.65 -31.83 4.11
CA PHE A 373 17.09 -32.92 4.90
C PHE A 373 16.10 -33.79 4.12
N GLY A 374 15.54 -33.29 3.01
CA GLY A 374 14.55 -33.99 2.20
C GLY A 374 13.11 -33.59 2.51
N GLU A 375 12.90 -32.83 3.58
CA GLU A 375 11.59 -32.41 4.07
C GLU A 375 11.68 -30.98 4.63
N ASP A 376 10.54 -30.32 4.75
CA ASP A 376 10.43 -29.02 5.42
C ASP A 376 10.47 -29.18 6.96
N ILE A 377 11.62 -29.62 7.48
CA ILE A 377 11.90 -29.79 8.90
C ILE A 377 12.99 -28.84 9.37
N LYS A 378 12.84 -28.32 10.59
CA LYS A 378 13.79 -27.39 11.23
C LYS A 378 14.23 -26.20 10.34
N PRO A 379 13.30 -25.48 9.68
CA PRO A 379 13.66 -24.31 8.87
C PRO A 379 14.37 -23.20 9.67
N GLN A 380 14.19 -23.16 10.98
CA GLN A 380 14.89 -22.22 11.86
C GLN A 380 16.41 -22.47 11.89
N ASP A 381 16.86 -23.73 11.79
CA ASP A 381 18.30 -24.07 11.74
C ASP A 381 18.93 -23.50 10.47
N ILE A 382 18.21 -23.63 9.34
CA ILE A 382 18.62 -23.04 8.06
C ILE A 382 18.60 -21.51 8.12
N ARG A 383 17.58 -20.89 8.75
CA ARG A 383 17.56 -19.43 8.95
C ARG A 383 18.78 -18.97 9.74
N LEU A 384 19.10 -19.63 10.85
CA LEU A 384 20.24 -19.25 11.69
C LEU A 384 21.57 -19.32 10.91
N LEU A 385 21.74 -20.35 10.08
CA LEU A 385 22.89 -20.48 9.18
C LEU A 385 22.93 -19.37 8.11
N ILE A 386 21.79 -18.98 7.54
CA ILE A 386 21.68 -17.84 6.61
C ILE A 386 22.10 -16.54 7.28
N ILE A 387 21.63 -16.28 8.51
CA ILE A 387 21.99 -15.09 9.30
C ILE A 387 23.50 -15.07 9.53
N GLN A 388 24.06 -16.16 10.07
CA GLN A 388 25.48 -16.25 10.36
C GLN A 388 26.34 -16.02 9.10
N GLU A 389 25.96 -16.61 7.96
CA GLU A 389 26.65 -16.41 6.69
C GLU A 389 26.64 -14.94 6.22
N LEU A 390 25.48 -14.28 6.27
CA LEU A 390 25.35 -12.88 5.85
C LEU A 390 26.11 -11.93 6.79
N VAL A 391 26.06 -12.19 8.10
CA VAL A 391 26.72 -11.38 9.11
C VAL A 391 28.24 -11.48 8.99
N LEU A 392 28.78 -12.71 8.96
CA LEU A 392 30.24 -12.95 8.96
C LEU A 392 30.90 -12.65 7.61
N HIS A 393 30.13 -12.65 6.52
CA HIS A 393 30.67 -12.45 5.16
C HIS A 393 30.04 -11.28 4.41
N LYS A 394 29.58 -10.24 5.14
CA LYS A 394 29.00 -9.01 4.58
C LYS A 394 29.74 -8.44 3.35
N SER A 395 31.08 -8.35 3.42
CA SER A 395 31.88 -7.80 2.31
C SER A 395 31.75 -8.60 1.02
N TYR A 396 31.53 -9.91 1.11
CA TYR A 396 31.31 -10.76 -0.06
C TYR A 396 29.99 -10.43 -0.75
N TYR A 397 28.92 -10.23 0.03
CA TYR A 397 27.57 -9.93 -0.47
C TYR A 397 27.36 -8.47 -0.87
N LEU A 398 28.32 -7.60 -0.54
CA LEU A 398 28.37 -6.20 -0.98
C LEU A 398 29.41 -5.95 -2.09
N ASP A 399 29.94 -7.01 -2.70
CA ASP A 399 30.89 -6.91 -3.81
C ASP A 399 30.24 -7.28 -5.14
N GLU A 400 30.29 -6.36 -6.11
CA GLU A 400 29.66 -6.51 -7.41
C GLU A 400 30.24 -7.69 -8.22
N GLN A 401 31.53 -8.02 -8.08
CA GLN A 401 32.14 -9.14 -8.82
C GLN A 401 31.63 -10.47 -8.30
N ASN A 402 31.52 -10.61 -6.97
CA ASN A 402 30.93 -11.78 -6.33
C ASN A 402 29.46 -11.95 -6.73
N LEU A 403 28.68 -10.87 -6.73
CA LEU A 403 27.28 -10.89 -7.15
C LEU A 403 27.08 -11.14 -8.65
N LYS A 404 28.09 -10.99 -9.50
CA LYS A 404 28.05 -11.31 -10.94
C LYS A 404 28.31 -12.79 -11.25
N ARG A 405 28.81 -13.58 -10.29
CA ARG A 405 29.05 -15.01 -10.48
C ARG A 405 27.74 -15.74 -10.83
N GLY A 406 27.77 -16.57 -11.88
CA GLY A 406 26.58 -17.30 -12.39
C GLY A 406 25.56 -16.42 -13.12
N TYR A 407 25.89 -15.17 -13.43
CA TYR A 407 25.01 -14.28 -14.19
C TYR A 407 25.33 -14.35 -15.68
N ASP A 408 24.48 -15.04 -16.45
CA ASP A 408 24.74 -15.40 -17.85
C ASP A 408 24.60 -14.22 -18.85
N LEU A 409 24.17 -13.04 -18.42
CA LEU A 409 23.94 -11.90 -19.29
C LEU A 409 25.21 -11.05 -19.46
N PRO A 410 25.62 -10.70 -20.71
CA PRO A 410 26.74 -9.80 -20.97
C PRO A 410 26.39 -8.40 -20.48
N CYS A 411 26.72 -8.12 -19.23
CA CYS A 411 26.16 -6.99 -18.52
C CYS A 411 27.12 -5.80 -18.56
N LYS A 412 26.76 -4.77 -19.32
CA LYS A 412 27.27 -3.40 -19.14
C LYS A 412 26.64 -2.71 -17.91
N ASP A 413 25.67 -3.34 -17.23
CA ASP A 413 25.06 -2.79 -16.01
C ASP A 413 26.06 -2.99 -14.86
N ASN A 414 26.53 -1.88 -14.31
CA ASN A 414 27.51 -1.85 -13.20
C ASN A 414 26.83 -1.69 -11.84
N GLU A 415 25.61 -2.20 -11.68
CA GLU A 415 24.75 -1.80 -10.56
C GLU A 415 23.85 -2.93 -10.01
N LEU A 416 24.25 -4.21 -10.05
CA LEU A 416 23.48 -5.30 -9.42
C LEU A 416 23.27 -5.04 -7.93
N ILE A 417 24.30 -4.57 -7.24
CA ILE A 417 24.20 -4.24 -5.83
C ILE A 417 23.20 -3.12 -5.56
N LYS A 418 23.11 -2.12 -6.45
CA LYS A 418 22.09 -1.06 -6.33
C LYS A 418 20.71 -1.63 -6.61
N ALA A 419 20.57 -2.49 -7.60
CA ALA A 419 19.30 -3.15 -7.88
C ALA A 419 18.84 -4.00 -6.69
N PHE A 420 19.73 -4.76 -6.07
CA PHE A 420 19.40 -5.55 -4.88
C PHE A 420 19.04 -4.65 -3.69
N ALA A 421 19.78 -3.54 -3.50
CA ALA A 421 19.40 -2.54 -2.51
C ALA A 421 18.02 -1.93 -2.79
N GLN A 422 17.64 -1.72 -4.06
CA GLN A 422 16.30 -1.26 -4.44
C GLN A 422 15.20 -2.29 -4.18
N TYR A 423 15.54 -3.56 -3.99
CA TYR A 423 14.61 -4.63 -3.63
C TYR A 423 14.48 -4.81 -2.11
N SER A 424 15.37 -4.17 -1.34
CA SER A 424 15.40 -4.26 0.11
C SER A 424 14.22 -3.56 0.74
N ASP A 425 13.74 -4.10 1.86
CA ASP A 425 12.56 -3.60 2.55
C ASP A 425 12.65 -2.18 3.12
N HIS A 426 13.86 -1.63 3.09
CA HIS A 426 14.21 -0.39 3.76
C HIS A 426 14.58 0.73 2.79
N PHE A 427 14.58 0.46 1.49
CA PHE A 427 14.92 1.42 0.45
C PHE A 427 13.87 2.52 0.25
N ILE A 428 14.28 3.78 0.39
CA ILE A 428 13.37 4.92 0.22
C ILE A 428 13.47 5.44 -1.23
N PRO A 429 12.37 5.52 -2.00
CA PRO A 429 12.39 6.08 -3.35
C PRO A 429 12.98 7.51 -3.38
N GLY A 430 13.89 7.75 -4.33
CA GLY A 430 14.62 9.02 -4.42
C GLY A 430 15.90 9.09 -3.57
N GLN A 431 16.16 8.09 -2.71
CA GLN A 431 17.45 7.96 -2.02
C GLN A 431 18.57 7.68 -3.02
N LYS A 432 19.67 8.43 -2.90
CA LYS A 432 20.88 8.14 -3.68
C LYS A 432 21.55 6.88 -3.14
N LEU A 433 21.67 5.86 -3.99
CA LEU A 433 22.33 4.60 -3.67
C LEU A 433 23.83 4.68 -4.00
N ASN A 434 24.61 5.11 -3.00
CA ASN A 434 26.06 4.93 -2.94
C ASN A 434 26.41 3.87 -1.87
N ALA A 435 27.70 3.60 -1.66
CA ALA A 435 28.16 2.46 -0.88
C ALA A 435 27.62 2.40 0.56
N GLU A 436 27.53 3.54 1.26
CA GLU A 436 27.14 3.59 2.67
C GLU A 436 25.63 3.34 2.90
N PRO A 437 24.68 4.00 2.21
CA PRO A 437 23.27 3.63 2.21
C PRO A 437 23.00 2.18 1.82
N ILE A 438 23.70 1.64 0.82
CA ILE A 438 23.55 0.24 0.41
C ILE A 438 23.96 -0.69 1.55
N LYS A 439 25.09 -0.41 2.19
CA LYS A 439 25.56 -1.15 3.37
C LYS A 439 24.55 -1.05 4.52
N GLN A 440 23.99 0.12 4.80
CA GLN A 440 22.99 0.30 5.86
C GLN A 440 21.69 -0.45 5.56
N LEU A 441 21.25 -0.48 4.29
CA LEU A 441 20.10 -1.27 3.85
C LEU A 441 20.35 -2.77 4.07
N TYR A 442 21.51 -3.26 3.62
CA TYR A 442 21.93 -4.63 3.85
C TYR A 442 21.97 -5.00 5.33
N GLU A 443 22.62 -4.18 6.16
CA GLU A 443 22.73 -4.42 7.60
C GLU A 443 21.35 -4.45 8.27
N ARG A 444 20.46 -3.52 7.93
CA ARG A 444 19.09 -3.49 8.47
C ARG A 444 18.28 -4.71 8.04
N GLU A 445 18.39 -5.10 6.78
CA GLU A 445 17.72 -6.29 6.26
C GLU A 445 18.21 -7.58 6.93
N VAL A 446 19.52 -7.71 7.18
CA VAL A 446 20.09 -8.86 7.91
C VAL A 446 19.64 -8.87 9.37
N MET A 447 19.56 -7.70 10.02
CA MET A 447 19.05 -7.59 11.39
C MET A 447 17.60 -8.08 11.51
N ASP A 448 16.74 -7.75 10.54
CA ASP A 448 15.34 -8.19 10.54
C ASP A 448 15.17 -9.70 10.44
N LEU A 449 16.16 -10.41 9.87
CA LEU A 449 16.14 -11.88 9.79
C LEU A 449 16.13 -12.57 11.15
N CYS A 450 16.55 -11.87 12.21
CA CYS A 450 16.55 -12.41 13.57
C CYS A 450 15.14 -12.56 14.14
N ARG A 451 14.13 -11.88 13.56
CA ARG A 451 12.72 -12.07 13.91
C ARG A 451 12.18 -13.30 13.19
N ASP A 452 11.51 -14.18 13.93
CA ASP A 452 10.87 -15.34 13.30
C ASP A 452 9.88 -14.88 12.23
N LYS A 453 9.77 -15.65 11.14
CA LYS A 453 8.86 -15.39 10.02
C LYS A 453 9.15 -14.12 9.20
N SER A 454 10.29 -13.47 9.41
CA SER A 454 10.77 -12.43 8.51
C SER A 454 10.88 -13.00 7.08
N TYR A 455 10.34 -12.31 6.08
CA TYR A 455 10.58 -12.70 4.69
C TYR A 455 12.06 -12.52 4.34
N MET A 456 12.42 -13.14 3.23
CA MET A 456 13.76 -13.19 2.71
C MET A 456 13.75 -12.81 1.24
N GLY A 457 14.76 -12.07 0.81
CA GLY A 457 14.96 -11.62 -0.56
C GLY A 457 16.16 -12.28 -1.23
N ILE A 458 16.79 -11.54 -2.13
CA ILE A 458 17.87 -12.05 -2.97
C ILE A 458 19.16 -12.29 -2.20
N TRP A 459 19.53 -11.45 -1.23
CA TRP A 459 20.74 -11.67 -0.42
C TRP A 459 20.68 -12.98 0.36
N GLN A 460 19.53 -13.31 0.93
CA GLN A 460 19.32 -14.57 1.65
C GLN A 460 19.31 -15.77 0.69
N MET A 461 18.86 -15.62 -0.56
CA MET A 461 18.99 -16.67 -1.57
C MET A 461 20.47 -16.96 -1.91
N PHE A 462 21.30 -15.92 -1.99
CA PHE A 462 22.77 -16.05 -2.15
C PHE A 462 23.41 -16.74 -0.94
N ALA A 463 23.05 -16.34 0.27
CA ALA A 463 23.52 -17.01 1.49
C ALA A 463 23.06 -18.46 1.57
N LEU A 464 21.80 -18.77 1.20
CA LEU A 464 21.29 -20.13 1.19
C LEU A 464 22.08 -21.04 0.25
N ALA A 465 22.49 -20.55 -0.93
CA ALA A 465 23.36 -21.32 -1.82
C ALA A 465 24.66 -21.71 -1.10
N THR A 466 25.29 -20.76 -0.39
CA THR A 466 26.49 -21.02 0.42
C THR A 466 26.23 -21.99 1.56
N VAL A 467 25.12 -21.84 2.30
CA VAL A 467 24.72 -22.74 3.39
C VAL A 467 24.52 -24.17 2.89
N LEU A 468 23.93 -24.35 1.71
CA LEU A 468 23.76 -25.66 1.09
C LEU A 468 25.02 -26.16 0.37
N LYS A 469 26.03 -25.28 0.19
CA LYS A 469 27.28 -25.56 -0.53
C LYS A 469 27.06 -26.07 -1.96
N MET A 470 25.98 -25.63 -2.60
CA MET A 470 25.59 -26.03 -3.95
C MET A 470 24.97 -24.85 -4.73
N PRO A 471 25.10 -24.79 -6.06
CA PRO A 471 24.42 -23.81 -6.89
C PRO A 471 22.89 -23.79 -6.71
N ILE A 472 22.30 -22.60 -6.71
CA ILE A 472 20.84 -22.41 -6.72
C ILE A 472 20.41 -21.72 -8.01
N ARG A 473 19.53 -22.36 -8.77
CA ARG A 473 18.74 -21.74 -9.83
C ARG A 473 17.56 -21.01 -9.21
N SER A 474 17.65 -19.70 -9.18
CA SER A 474 16.55 -18.83 -8.80
C SER A 474 15.64 -18.64 -10.00
N CYS A 475 14.40 -19.14 -9.91
CA CYS A 475 13.41 -19.11 -10.97
C CYS A 475 12.37 -18.03 -10.69
N TYR A 476 12.46 -16.91 -11.39
CA TYR A 476 11.49 -15.81 -11.26
C TYR A 476 10.52 -15.84 -12.45
N PRO A 477 9.20 -15.86 -12.23
CA PRO A 477 8.24 -16.06 -13.30
C PRO A 477 8.06 -14.84 -14.21
N SER A 478 7.50 -15.05 -15.40
CA SER A 478 7.16 -14.02 -16.38
C SER A 478 5.77 -13.40 -16.08
N LEU A 479 5.55 -13.08 -14.80
CA LEU A 479 4.32 -12.47 -14.28
C LEU A 479 4.63 -11.14 -13.56
N GLY A 480 3.60 -10.32 -13.40
CA GLY A 480 3.62 -8.97 -12.85
C GLY A 480 3.63 -7.88 -13.94
N ILE A 481 3.51 -6.61 -13.53
CA ILE A 481 3.74 -5.42 -14.40
C ILE A 481 5.16 -5.55 -15.00
N SER A 482 5.97 -6.34 -14.30
CA SER A 482 7.35 -6.69 -14.48
C SER A 482 7.67 -7.80 -15.49
N CYS A 483 6.79 -8.19 -16.42
CA CYS A 483 7.17 -9.04 -17.55
C CYS A 483 7.20 -8.27 -18.89
N PRO A 484 8.35 -8.07 -19.57
CA PRO A 484 9.74 -8.42 -19.26
C PRO A 484 10.49 -7.23 -18.65
N THR A 485 10.82 -7.26 -17.35
CA THR A 485 11.51 -6.15 -16.69
C THR A 485 12.81 -6.53 -16.00
N LEU A 486 13.56 -5.49 -15.62
CA LEU A 486 14.84 -5.51 -14.91
C LEU A 486 14.84 -6.43 -13.68
N VAL A 487 13.72 -6.56 -12.95
CA VAL A 487 13.64 -7.45 -11.77
C VAL A 487 13.82 -8.91 -12.16
N ARG A 488 13.07 -9.37 -13.16
CA ARG A 488 13.23 -10.74 -13.66
C ARG A 488 14.63 -10.96 -14.22
N LYS A 489 15.20 -9.95 -14.90
CA LYS A 489 16.59 -9.99 -15.39
C LYS A 489 17.57 -10.28 -14.25
N HIS A 490 17.41 -9.63 -13.10
CA HIS A 490 18.30 -9.79 -11.95
C HIS A 490 18.01 -11.02 -11.09
N LEU A 491 16.75 -11.44 -10.95
CA LEU A 491 16.34 -12.50 -10.03
C LEU A 491 16.20 -13.88 -10.69
N ASN A 492 15.93 -13.97 -11.99
CA ASN A 492 15.88 -15.25 -12.71
C ASN A 492 17.27 -15.65 -13.22
N ARG A 493 18.07 -16.32 -12.39
CA ARG A 493 19.50 -16.55 -12.65
C ARG A 493 20.05 -17.77 -11.92
N LEU A 494 21.27 -18.18 -12.28
CA LEU A 494 22.08 -19.05 -11.44
C LEU A 494 22.76 -18.22 -10.35
N ILE A 495 22.79 -18.76 -9.15
CA ILE A 495 23.48 -18.23 -7.98
C ILE A 495 24.53 -19.25 -7.59
N LEU A 496 25.80 -18.83 -7.60
CA LEU A 496 26.91 -19.67 -7.18
C LEU A 496 27.25 -19.40 -5.71
N PRO A 497 27.48 -20.45 -4.90
CA PRO A 497 27.83 -20.27 -3.51
C PRO A 497 29.24 -19.68 -3.35
N ARG A 498 29.46 -19.03 -2.21
CA ARG A 498 30.82 -18.63 -1.79
C ARG A 498 31.69 -19.86 -1.59
N ILE A 499 31.14 -20.92 -0.97
CA ILE A 499 31.78 -22.22 -0.75
C ILE A 499 30.99 -23.28 -1.50
N GLN A 500 31.57 -23.86 -2.56
CA GLN A 500 30.93 -24.93 -3.33
C GLN A 500 31.55 -26.29 -3.00
N VAL A 501 30.70 -27.28 -2.70
CA VAL A 501 31.10 -28.67 -2.49
C VAL A 501 30.42 -29.60 -3.51
N SER A 502 29.19 -29.28 -3.93
CA SER A 502 28.47 -30.02 -4.96
C SER A 502 28.30 -29.21 -6.24
N ASN A 503 28.33 -29.91 -7.38
CA ASN A 503 27.96 -29.36 -8.69
C ASN A 503 26.47 -29.60 -9.01
N ASP A 504 25.73 -30.31 -8.14
CA ASP A 504 24.29 -30.43 -8.28
C ASP A 504 23.62 -29.06 -8.11
N GLU A 505 22.58 -28.81 -8.89
CA GLU A 505 21.82 -27.57 -8.86
C GLU A 505 20.51 -27.77 -8.11
N ALA A 506 20.27 -26.95 -7.08
CA ALA A 506 18.97 -26.80 -6.47
C ALA A 506 18.17 -25.75 -7.27
N ALA A 507 16.87 -25.95 -7.44
CA ALA A 507 16.02 -24.97 -8.10
C ALA A 507 14.94 -24.48 -7.14
N ILE A 508 14.82 -23.15 -7.00
CA ILE A 508 13.86 -22.50 -6.11
C ILE A 508 13.09 -21.45 -6.90
N MET A 509 11.78 -21.47 -6.79
CA MET A 509 10.89 -20.57 -7.50
C MET A 509 10.34 -19.48 -6.59
N TRP A 510 10.35 -18.24 -7.10
CA TRP A 510 9.55 -17.15 -6.56
C TRP A 510 8.10 -17.38 -6.95
N THR A 511 7.21 -17.51 -5.97
CA THR A 511 5.78 -17.75 -6.20
C THR A 511 4.92 -16.85 -5.30
N SER A 512 3.60 -16.97 -5.44
CA SER A 512 2.64 -16.28 -4.58
C SER A 512 1.62 -17.25 -4.01
N THR A 513 1.26 -17.07 -2.75
CA THR A 513 0.08 -17.72 -2.16
C THR A 513 -1.23 -17.02 -2.52
N ARG A 514 -1.16 -15.82 -3.10
CA ARG A 514 -2.31 -15.05 -3.57
C ARG A 514 -2.80 -15.55 -4.92
N THR A 515 -4.10 -15.80 -5.02
CA THR A 515 -4.77 -16.31 -6.23
C THR A 515 -5.72 -15.29 -6.87
N ASP A 516 -5.96 -14.19 -6.16
CA ASP A 516 -6.82 -13.06 -6.52
C ASP A 516 -6.13 -12.06 -7.47
N MET A 517 -4.81 -12.17 -7.65
CA MET A 517 -4.04 -11.22 -8.43
C MET A 517 -4.11 -11.51 -9.93
N LEU A 518 -4.41 -10.47 -10.71
CA LEU A 518 -4.29 -10.52 -12.16
C LEU A 518 -2.82 -10.69 -12.58
N PRO A 519 -2.53 -11.31 -13.75
CA PRO A 519 -1.16 -11.58 -14.18
C PRO A 519 -0.25 -10.36 -14.17
N TYR A 520 -0.78 -9.17 -14.47
CA TYR A 520 -0.02 -7.93 -14.45
C TYR A 520 0.10 -7.32 -13.05
N ASN A 521 -0.65 -7.71 -12.03
CA ASN A 521 -0.46 -7.23 -10.65
C ASN A 521 0.21 -8.27 -9.76
N TRP A 522 0.75 -9.33 -10.37
CA TRP A 522 1.34 -10.45 -9.66
C TRP A 522 2.64 -10.04 -8.95
N VAL A 523 2.75 -10.41 -7.67
CA VAL A 523 3.94 -10.18 -6.85
C VAL A 523 4.31 -11.45 -6.07
N PRO A 524 5.61 -11.78 -5.93
CA PRO A 524 6.03 -12.93 -5.16
C PRO A 524 5.96 -12.64 -3.65
N ASN A 525 5.39 -13.56 -2.87
CA ASN A 525 5.41 -13.52 -1.41
C ASN A 525 5.77 -14.89 -0.80
N HIS A 526 6.18 -15.84 -1.62
CA HIS A 526 6.44 -17.21 -1.22
C HIS A 526 7.55 -17.84 -2.08
N PHE A 527 8.23 -18.85 -1.53
CA PHE A 527 9.22 -19.65 -2.23
C PHE A 527 8.83 -21.12 -2.20
N VAL A 528 9.07 -21.81 -3.31
CA VAL A 528 8.88 -23.26 -3.40
C VAL A 528 10.07 -23.94 -4.08
N PRO A 529 10.45 -25.16 -3.66
CA PRO A 529 11.44 -25.95 -4.40
C PRO A 529 10.86 -26.42 -5.72
N ILE A 530 11.69 -26.46 -6.76
CA ILE A 530 11.41 -27.15 -8.02
C ILE A 530 12.21 -28.45 -8.01
N LEU A 531 11.52 -29.57 -8.05
CA LEU A 531 12.12 -30.91 -8.02
C LEU A 531 11.83 -31.67 -9.32
N PRO A 532 12.79 -32.44 -9.86
CA PRO A 532 12.49 -33.46 -10.87
C PRO A 532 11.58 -34.55 -10.27
N PHE A 533 10.89 -35.30 -11.14
CA PHE A 533 10.08 -36.43 -10.69
C PHE A 533 10.90 -37.48 -9.91
N SER A 534 12.02 -37.92 -10.47
CA SER A 534 12.88 -39.01 -9.97
C SER A 534 14.33 -38.58 -9.78
#